data_AF-A0AAV5EI11-F1
#
_entry.id   AF-A0AAV5EI11-F1
#
_cell.length_a   1.000
_cell.length_b   1.000
_cell.length_c   1.000
_cell.angle_alpha   90.00
_cell.angle_beta   90.00
_cell.angle_gamma   90.00
#
_symmetry.space_group_name_H-M   'P 1'
#
loop_
_entity.id
_entity.type
_entity.pdbx_description
1 polymer ?
#
loop_
_entity_poly.entity_id
_entity_poly.type
_entity_poly.pdbx_seq_one_letter_code
_entity_poly.pdbx_strand_id
1 'polypeptide(L)'
;MASRNPARRRAAVAAVITLILLASVSFLLSATATTSATAATNSPAARLAAVQRHAEDQAAVLAAYVAHARRLSAASAAQTDAFISTSARLSATASRVTLSTVGLLEKDARAQVKRARALASSAKEAFDTQSKIQKLSDTVFAVGQQLLRARRAGVLNSRIAAGSTPKSLHCLAMRLLESRLANASAVPADDPAAPPPEYAADPSLYHYAVFSDNVLAVSVVVASAARAAAEPARHVFHVVTKPMYLPAFRVWFARRPPPLGVRVQLLAVSDFPFLNNASSSPVLARIEEDGERDVAMLDYLRFYLPEMFPALRRVVLLEDDVVVQRDLAGLWHVDMGAGAVNAAVHTCFGGFRRYGKYLNFSDPFVRERFSPRACAWSYGVNVFDLQAWRREQCTQQFHSFMEMNENGTLWDRTSVLPAGLMTFYGKTKPLDKSWHVMGLGYNPHIRPEDIREAAVVHFNGNMKPWLDVAFNQYKHLWTNHVDTEMEFLTLCNFGL
;
A
#
# COMPACT_ATOMS: atom_id res chain seq x y z
N MET A 1 29.94 36.04 47.76
CA MET A 1 29.47 35.73 46.40
C MET A 1 30.07 34.40 45.96
N ALA A 2 29.27 33.33 45.94
CA ALA A 2 29.75 31.97 45.69
C ALA A 2 29.93 31.70 44.19
N SER A 3 31.18 31.51 43.77
CA SER A 3 31.53 31.07 42.42
C SER A 3 31.03 29.64 42.20
N ARG A 4 30.04 29.46 41.32
CA ARG A 4 29.52 28.15 40.91
C ARG A 4 30.55 27.44 40.02
N ASN A 5 30.99 26.28 40.48
CA ASN A 5 32.02 25.44 39.87
C ASN A 5 31.68 25.05 38.41
N PRO A 6 32.49 25.44 37.40
CA PRO A 6 32.20 25.25 35.97
C PRO A 6 32.09 23.76 35.55
N ALA A 7 32.69 22.83 36.31
CA ALA A 7 32.57 21.40 36.08
C ALA A 7 31.13 20.87 36.30
N ARG A 8 30.41 21.38 37.30
CA ARG A 8 29.01 21.02 37.56
C ARG A 8 28.07 21.50 36.46
N ARG A 9 28.34 22.66 35.86
CA ARG A 9 27.58 23.18 34.72
C ARG A 9 27.78 22.32 33.47
N ARG A 10 29.02 21.90 33.17
CA ARG A 10 29.30 21.04 31.99
C ARG A 10 28.68 19.64 32.13
N ALA A 11 28.73 19.05 33.31
CA ALA A 11 28.07 17.76 33.59
C ALA A 11 26.54 17.86 33.50
N ALA A 12 25.94 18.95 34.01
CA ALA A 12 24.51 19.18 33.90
C ALA A 12 24.06 19.38 32.44
N VAL A 13 24.83 20.11 31.63
CA VAL A 13 24.52 20.33 30.20
C VAL A 13 24.65 19.03 29.41
N ALA A 14 25.69 18.22 29.64
CA ALA A 14 25.83 16.92 28.99
C ALA A 14 24.71 15.95 29.38
N ALA A 15 24.29 15.93 30.65
CA ALA A 15 23.17 15.13 31.11
C ALA A 15 21.84 15.56 30.47
N VAL A 16 21.61 16.88 30.34
CA VAL A 16 20.43 17.44 29.68
C VAL A 16 20.42 17.11 28.19
N ILE A 17 21.54 17.23 27.48
CA ILE A 17 21.64 16.89 26.05
C ILE A 17 21.40 15.39 25.83
N THR A 18 21.95 14.53 26.70
CA THR A 18 21.73 13.08 26.64
C THR A 18 20.27 12.71 26.94
N LEU A 19 19.64 13.39 27.91
CA LEU A 19 18.21 13.24 28.21
C LEU A 19 17.32 13.71 27.05
N ILE A 20 17.67 14.80 26.39
CA ILE A 20 16.93 15.31 25.22
C ILE A 20 17.06 14.33 24.05
N LEU A 21 18.27 13.84 23.76
CA LEU A 21 18.52 12.87 22.70
C LEU A 21 17.78 11.55 22.95
N LEU A 22 17.81 11.04 24.18
CA LEU A 22 17.08 9.83 24.58
C LEU A 22 15.56 10.04 24.57
N ALA A 23 15.07 11.22 24.99
CA ALA A 23 13.64 11.57 24.89
C ALA A 23 13.18 11.63 23.43
N SER A 24 13.99 12.15 22.50
CA SER A 24 13.67 12.14 21.08
C SER A 24 13.68 10.73 20.47
N VAL A 25 14.58 9.84 20.91
CA VAL A 25 14.60 8.43 20.47
C VAL A 25 13.41 7.66 21.06
N SER A 26 13.04 7.90 22.32
CA SER A 26 11.83 7.34 22.93
C SER A 26 10.55 7.89 22.29
N PHE A 27 10.51 9.15 21.88
CA PHE A 27 9.37 9.70 21.14
C PHE A 27 9.24 9.04 19.75
N LEU A 28 10.36 8.78 19.07
CA LEU A 28 10.39 8.04 17.79
C LEU A 28 9.95 6.58 17.97
N LEU A 29 10.35 5.91 19.05
CA LEU A 29 9.93 4.53 19.37
C LEU A 29 8.45 4.46 19.82
N SER A 30 7.96 5.45 20.56
CA SER A 30 6.56 5.55 20.99
C SER A 30 5.61 5.91 19.83
N ALA A 31 6.08 6.68 18.85
CA ALA A 31 5.35 6.95 17.61
C ALA A 31 5.17 5.69 16.75
N THR A 32 6.07 4.68 16.88
CA THR A 32 5.93 3.38 16.21
C THR A 32 5.07 2.37 16.99
N ALA A 33 4.93 2.53 18.30
CA ALA A 33 4.13 1.64 19.16
C ALA A 33 2.65 2.06 19.27
N THR A 34 2.33 3.33 19.02
CA THR A 34 0.94 3.82 19.00
C THR A 34 0.15 3.31 17.79
N THR A 35 0.82 2.80 16.76
CA THR A 35 0.19 2.19 15.57
C THR A 35 -0.17 0.70 15.72
N SER A 36 0.26 0.00 16.77
CA SER A 36 0.00 -1.44 16.95
C SER A 36 -1.10 -1.79 17.97
N ALA A 37 -1.61 -0.82 18.73
CA ALA A 37 -2.55 -1.10 19.84
C ALA A 37 -4.03 -0.80 19.55
N THR A 38 -4.40 -0.37 18.34
CA THR A 38 -5.80 -0.01 18.01
C THR A 38 -6.66 -1.14 17.44
N ALA A 39 -6.15 -2.37 17.36
CA ALA A 39 -6.90 -3.51 16.85
C ALA A 39 -6.86 -4.73 17.78
N ALA A 40 -7.61 -4.66 18.88
CA ALA A 40 -8.39 -5.77 19.40
C ALA A 40 -9.34 -5.28 20.51
N THR A 41 -10.60 -5.71 20.42
CA THR A 41 -11.65 -5.70 21.47
C THR A 41 -12.30 -4.35 21.82
N ASN A 42 -13.50 -4.11 21.26
CA ASN A 42 -14.37 -2.97 21.54
C ASN A 42 -15.05 -3.01 22.93
N SER A 43 -14.64 -3.89 23.84
CA SER A 43 -15.15 -3.87 25.21
C SER A 43 -14.44 -2.79 26.04
N PRO A 44 -15.13 -2.12 26.97
CA PRO A 44 -14.47 -1.22 27.94
C PRO A 44 -13.34 -1.92 28.68
N ALA A 45 -13.48 -3.22 28.99
CA ALA A 45 -12.47 -4.03 29.65
C ALA A 45 -11.18 -4.19 28.82
N ALA A 46 -11.31 -4.31 27.51
CA ALA A 46 -10.17 -4.42 26.61
C ALA A 46 -9.43 -3.11 26.39
N ARG A 47 -10.17 -2.01 26.23
CA ARG A 47 -9.58 -0.65 26.20
C ARG A 47 -8.86 -0.35 27.51
N LEU A 48 -9.46 -0.73 28.65
CA LEU A 48 -8.82 -0.63 29.95
C LEU A 48 -7.53 -1.47 30.00
N ALA A 49 -7.56 -2.72 29.56
CA ALA A 49 -6.38 -3.60 29.54
C ALA A 49 -5.26 -3.07 28.61
N ALA A 50 -5.60 -2.50 27.46
CA ALA A 50 -4.64 -1.90 26.55
C ALA A 50 -4.01 -0.63 27.13
N VAL A 51 -4.81 0.23 27.77
CA VAL A 51 -4.33 1.43 28.47
C VAL A 51 -3.45 1.06 29.66
N GLN A 52 -3.86 0.06 30.46
CA GLN A 52 -3.07 -0.47 31.58
C GLN A 52 -1.73 -1.02 31.09
N ARG A 53 -1.74 -1.86 30.04
CA ARG A 53 -0.51 -2.42 29.46
C ARG A 53 0.40 -1.32 28.91
N HIS A 54 -0.15 -0.32 28.23
CA HIS A 54 0.63 0.82 27.74
C HIS A 54 1.24 1.63 28.90
N ALA A 55 0.48 1.86 29.98
CA ALA A 55 0.97 2.53 31.18
C ALA A 55 2.07 1.72 31.88
N GLU A 56 1.93 0.40 31.98
CA GLU A 56 2.93 -0.53 32.51
C GLU A 56 4.21 -0.52 31.66
N ASP A 57 4.07 -0.56 30.33
CA ASP A 57 5.21 -0.50 29.40
C ASP A 57 5.96 0.83 29.54
N GLN A 58 5.24 1.95 29.60
CA GLN A 58 5.87 3.27 29.82
C GLN A 58 6.50 3.37 31.22
N ALA A 59 5.88 2.80 32.24
CA ALA A 59 6.44 2.74 33.58
C ALA A 59 7.71 1.88 33.62
N ALA A 60 7.76 0.76 32.90
CA ALA A 60 8.93 -0.09 32.77
C ALA A 60 10.08 0.62 32.05
N VAL A 61 9.78 1.33 30.95
CA VAL A 61 10.75 2.16 30.24
C VAL A 61 11.30 3.26 31.15
N LEU A 62 10.44 3.98 31.86
CA LEU A 62 10.86 5.01 32.82
C LEU A 62 11.68 4.42 33.97
N ALA A 63 11.32 3.26 34.51
CA ALA A 63 12.07 2.58 35.55
C ALA A 63 13.46 2.15 35.05
N ALA A 64 13.55 1.65 33.81
CA ALA A 64 14.84 1.32 33.18
C ALA A 64 15.70 2.57 33.00
N TYR A 65 15.12 3.70 32.58
CA TYR A 65 15.82 4.98 32.50
C TYR A 65 16.32 5.47 33.87
N VAL A 66 15.48 5.39 34.90
CA VAL A 66 15.85 5.75 36.27
C VAL A 66 16.98 4.84 36.78
N ALA A 67 16.89 3.53 36.54
CA ALA A 67 17.94 2.58 36.91
C ALA A 67 19.26 2.89 36.19
N HIS A 68 19.20 3.19 34.89
CA HIS A 68 20.37 3.56 34.09
C HIS A 68 20.97 4.91 34.55
N ALA A 69 20.15 5.92 34.79
CA ALA A 69 20.57 7.22 35.30
C ALA A 69 21.21 7.11 36.70
N ARG A 70 20.64 6.30 37.59
CA ARG A 70 21.22 6.00 38.91
C ARG A 70 22.58 5.31 38.76
N ARG A 71 22.70 4.33 37.87
CA ARG A 71 23.98 3.64 37.60
C ARG A 71 25.04 4.59 37.07
N LEU A 72 24.70 5.46 36.11
CA LEU A 72 25.60 6.49 35.58
C LEU A 72 26.03 7.48 36.68
N SER A 73 25.09 7.93 37.51
CA SER A 73 25.37 8.82 38.64
C SER A 73 26.31 8.17 39.66
N ALA A 74 26.06 6.91 40.02
CA ALA A 74 26.91 6.17 40.95
C ALA A 74 28.32 5.95 40.38
N ALA A 75 28.43 5.58 39.10
CA ALA A 75 29.71 5.41 38.41
C ALA A 75 30.50 6.74 38.34
N SER A 76 29.81 7.85 38.02
CA SER A 76 30.43 9.17 37.98
C SER A 76 30.89 9.65 39.36
N ALA A 77 30.11 9.38 40.42
CA ALA A 77 30.49 9.67 41.79
C ALA A 77 31.73 8.88 42.21
N ALA A 78 31.73 7.56 42.03
CA ALA A 78 32.87 6.69 42.36
C ALA A 78 34.15 7.12 41.61
N GLN A 79 34.02 7.50 40.34
CA GLN A 79 35.13 8.00 39.54
C GLN A 79 35.66 9.35 40.07
N THR A 80 34.77 10.24 40.49
CA THR A 80 35.14 11.54 41.09
C THR A 80 35.90 11.35 42.40
N ASP A 81 35.44 10.45 43.27
CA ASP A 81 36.10 10.14 44.54
C ASP A 81 37.49 9.52 44.31
N ALA A 82 37.62 8.64 43.32
CA ALA A 82 38.91 8.07 42.92
C ALA A 82 39.89 9.14 42.43
N PHE A 83 39.42 10.14 41.68
CA PHE A 83 40.25 11.27 41.25
C PHE A 83 40.69 12.15 42.42
N ILE A 84 39.77 12.51 43.32
CA ILE A 84 40.06 13.33 44.50
C ILE A 84 41.08 12.62 45.40
N SER A 85 40.86 11.35 45.71
CA SER A 85 41.76 10.53 46.54
C SER A 85 43.17 10.41 45.93
N THR A 86 43.24 10.16 44.61
CA THR A 86 44.53 10.03 43.91
C THR A 86 45.25 11.37 43.80
N SER A 87 44.53 12.46 43.59
CA SER A 87 45.09 13.82 43.60
C SER A 87 45.65 14.19 44.97
N ALA A 88 44.90 13.93 46.05
CA ALA A 88 45.35 14.21 47.41
C ALA A 88 46.61 13.43 47.79
N ARG A 89 46.68 12.14 47.40
CA ARG A 89 47.88 11.30 47.58
C ARG A 89 49.07 11.85 46.79
N LEU A 90 48.88 12.24 45.54
CA LEU A 90 49.95 12.83 44.73
C LEU A 90 50.49 14.12 45.33
N SER A 91 49.60 15.02 45.78
CA SER A 91 50.00 16.28 46.42
C SER A 91 50.75 16.04 47.74
N ALA A 92 50.31 15.07 48.54
CA ALA A 92 50.99 14.70 49.79
C ALA A 92 52.36 14.04 49.55
N THR A 93 52.51 13.24 48.49
CA THR A 93 53.82 12.69 48.12
C THR A 93 54.71 13.80 47.57
N ALA A 94 54.19 14.70 46.72
CA ALA A 94 54.95 15.79 46.13
C ALA A 94 55.49 16.78 47.18
N SER A 95 54.72 17.10 48.21
CA SER A 95 55.17 18.00 49.30
C SER A 95 56.27 17.40 50.18
N ARG A 96 56.44 16.06 50.17
CA ARG A 96 57.45 15.34 50.95
C ARG A 96 58.73 15.05 50.17
N VAL A 97 58.70 15.19 48.85
CA VAL A 97 59.86 14.99 47.97
C VAL A 97 60.67 16.28 47.94
N THR A 98 61.88 16.21 48.47
CA THR A 98 62.87 17.28 48.53
C THR A 98 64.23 16.74 48.07
N LEU A 99 65.23 17.60 47.86
CA LEU A 99 66.56 17.18 47.39
C LEU A 99 67.20 16.08 48.28
N SER A 100 66.92 16.10 49.59
CA SER A 100 67.45 15.14 50.57
C SER A 100 66.60 13.87 50.71
N THR A 101 65.32 13.90 50.33
CA THR A 101 64.39 12.76 50.47
C THR A 101 64.11 12.03 49.16
N VAL A 102 64.60 12.54 48.03
CA VAL A 102 64.29 12.02 46.69
C VAL A 102 64.66 10.55 46.53
N GLY A 103 65.86 10.13 46.96
CA GLY A 103 66.31 8.73 46.83
C GLY A 103 65.46 7.71 47.60
N LEU A 104 64.80 8.13 48.68
CA LEU A 104 63.93 7.27 49.51
C LEU A 104 62.49 7.23 49.00
N LEU A 105 62.00 8.33 48.40
CA LEU A 105 60.60 8.49 48.00
C LEU A 105 60.35 8.32 46.50
N GLU A 106 61.40 8.23 45.69
CA GLU A 106 61.30 8.18 44.22
C GLU A 106 60.44 7.00 43.73
N LYS A 107 60.61 5.82 44.33
CA LYS A 107 59.85 4.62 43.94
C LYS A 107 58.35 4.77 44.21
N ASP A 108 57.97 5.34 45.35
CA ASP A 108 56.57 5.59 45.70
C ASP A 108 55.98 6.71 44.83
N ALA A 109 56.71 7.80 44.60
CA ALA A 109 56.31 8.88 43.69
C ALA A 109 56.04 8.35 42.26
N ARG A 110 56.94 7.53 41.71
CA ARG A 110 56.75 6.87 40.40
C ARG A 110 55.51 5.96 40.40
N ALA A 111 55.26 5.22 41.48
CA ALA A 111 54.08 4.37 41.61
C ALA A 111 52.77 5.19 41.65
N GLN A 112 52.74 6.31 42.38
CA GLN A 112 51.58 7.21 42.42
C GLN A 112 51.31 7.85 41.05
N VAL A 113 52.35 8.31 40.35
CA VAL A 113 52.23 8.85 38.98
C VAL A 113 51.69 7.79 38.02
N LYS A 114 52.17 6.54 38.11
CA LYS A 114 51.66 5.42 37.29
C LYS A 114 50.17 5.15 37.55
N ARG A 115 49.74 5.16 38.82
CA ARG A 115 48.32 5.02 39.21
C ARG A 115 47.45 6.14 38.66
N ALA A 116 47.92 7.39 38.76
CA ALA A 116 47.19 8.55 38.21
C ALA A 116 47.04 8.48 36.68
N ARG A 117 48.10 8.09 35.96
CA ARG A 117 48.04 7.89 34.50
C ARG A 117 47.07 6.77 34.10
N ALA A 118 47.06 5.65 34.82
CA ALA A 118 46.13 4.55 34.56
C ALA A 118 44.66 4.98 34.76
N LEU A 119 44.37 5.73 35.84
CA LEU A 119 43.04 6.26 36.12
C LEU A 119 42.58 7.30 35.09
N ALA A 120 43.48 8.18 34.65
CA ALA A 120 43.19 9.13 33.57
C ALA A 120 42.92 8.42 32.23
N SER A 121 43.67 7.35 31.95
CA SER A 121 43.49 6.56 30.73
C SER A 121 42.17 5.79 30.72
N SER A 122 41.77 5.17 31.82
CA SER A 122 40.49 4.44 31.91
C SER A 122 39.27 5.37 31.83
N ALA A 123 39.44 6.63 32.22
CA ALA A 123 38.43 7.66 32.13
C ALA A 123 38.26 8.26 30.72
N LYS A 124 39.22 8.06 29.81
CA LYS A 124 39.31 8.76 28.53
C LYS A 124 38.02 8.61 27.69
N GLU A 125 37.48 7.40 27.58
CA GLU A 125 36.24 7.16 26.82
C GLU A 125 35.01 7.87 27.41
N ALA A 126 34.99 8.14 28.72
CA ALA A 126 33.90 8.88 29.35
C ALA A 126 33.89 10.35 28.92
N PHE A 127 35.06 10.92 28.61
CA PHE A 127 35.24 12.34 28.24
C PHE A 127 35.46 12.58 26.74
N ASP A 128 35.72 11.54 25.95
CA ASP A 128 35.87 11.62 24.49
C ASP A 128 34.50 11.71 23.79
N THR A 129 33.96 12.93 23.80
CA THR A 129 32.70 13.27 23.13
C THR A 129 32.75 13.05 21.62
N GLN A 130 33.92 13.21 20.99
CA GLN A 130 34.08 13.05 19.54
C GLN A 130 33.95 11.58 19.12
N SER A 131 34.56 10.65 19.87
CA SER A 131 34.37 9.21 19.66
C SER A 131 32.93 8.77 19.89
N LYS A 132 32.23 9.34 20.87
CA LYS A 132 30.81 9.07 21.11
C LYS A 132 29.92 9.57 19.97
N ILE A 133 30.18 10.77 19.46
CA ILE A 133 29.48 11.33 18.29
C ILE A 133 29.71 10.46 17.05
N GLN A 134 30.95 10.04 16.81
CA GLN A 134 31.26 9.15 15.69
C GLN A 134 30.51 7.81 15.79
N LYS A 135 30.56 7.14 16.95
CA LYS A 135 29.82 5.89 17.19
C LYS A 135 28.31 6.04 16.97
N LEU A 136 27.73 7.15 17.42
CA LEU A 136 26.32 7.46 17.19
C LEU A 136 26.03 7.67 15.69
N SER A 137 26.86 8.44 15.00
CA SER A 137 26.76 8.68 13.56
C SER A 137 26.81 7.35 12.78
N ASP A 138 27.76 6.49 13.11
CA ASP A 138 27.92 5.18 12.48
C ASP A 138 26.69 4.28 12.73
N THR A 139 26.13 4.35 13.94
CA THR A 139 24.90 3.61 14.31
C THR A 139 23.70 4.14 13.52
N VAL A 140 23.52 5.46 13.42
CA VAL A 140 22.43 6.08 12.63
C VAL A 140 22.55 5.67 11.16
N PHE A 141 23.76 5.71 10.60
CA PHE A 141 24.01 5.27 9.24
C PHE A 141 23.69 3.77 9.05
N ALA A 142 24.16 2.91 9.96
CA ALA A 142 23.90 1.47 9.91
C ALA A 142 22.41 1.14 10.00
N VAL A 143 21.69 1.77 10.93
CA VAL A 143 20.23 1.64 11.07
C VAL A 143 19.52 2.16 9.82
N GLY A 144 19.97 3.29 9.24
CA GLY A 144 19.45 3.82 7.98
C GLY A 144 19.61 2.85 6.81
N GLN A 145 20.76 2.19 6.69
CA GLN A 145 20.98 1.16 5.69
C GLN A 145 20.09 -0.07 5.90
N GLN A 146 19.92 -0.53 7.14
CA GLN A 146 19.01 -1.63 7.46
C GLN A 146 17.56 -1.28 7.10
N LEU A 147 17.11 -0.06 7.43
CA LEU A 147 15.78 0.44 7.06
C LEU A 147 15.59 0.46 5.54
N LEU A 148 16.58 0.93 4.77
CA LEU A 148 16.52 0.93 3.30
C LEU A 148 16.44 -0.49 2.73
N ARG A 149 17.22 -1.44 3.27
CA ARG A 149 17.17 -2.86 2.86
C ARG A 149 15.81 -3.48 3.18
N ALA A 150 15.31 -3.28 4.41
CA ALA A 150 14.00 -3.75 4.83
C ALA A 150 12.88 -3.16 3.96
N ARG A 151 12.95 -1.88 3.60
CA ARG A 151 11.98 -1.23 2.70
C ARG A 151 12.00 -1.82 1.30
N ARG A 152 13.18 -2.08 0.72
CA ARG A 152 13.30 -2.73 -0.60
C ARG A 152 12.73 -4.15 -0.58
N ALA A 153 13.07 -4.93 0.44
CA ALA A 153 12.54 -6.27 0.63
C ALA A 153 11.01 -6.25 0.81
N GLY A 154 10.48 -5.31 1.60
CA GLY A 154 9.04 -5.11 1.77
C GLY A 154 8.32 -4.81 0.45
N VAL A 155 8.84 -3.90 -0.37
CA VAL A 155 8.26 -3.58 -1.70
C VAL A 155 8.24 -4.81 -2.62
N LEU A 156 9.33 -5.58 -2.64
CA LEU A 156 9.43 -6.80 -3.43
C LEU A 156 8.42 -7.85 -2.94
N ASN A 157 8.39 -8.14 -1.65
CA ASN A 157 7.49 -9.12 -1.05
C ASN A 157 6.03 -8.75 -1.28
N SER A 158 5.66 -7.47 -1.12
CA SER A 158 4.32 -7.00 -1.43
C SER A 158 3.97 -7.18 -2.91
N ARG A 159 4.92 -6.94 -3.84
CA ARG A 159 4.68 -7.15 -5.27
C ARG A 159 4.45 -8.63 -5.59
N ILE A 160 5.27 -9.52 -5.02
CA ILE A 160 5.11 -10.97 -5.17
C ILE A 160 3.76 -11.41 -4.62
N ALA A 161 3.40 -10.98 -3.41
CA ALA A 161 2.12 -11.29 -2.79
C ALA A 161 0.91 -10.80 -3.61
N ALA A 162 1.00 -9.59 -4.19
CA ALA A 162 -0.06 -9.02 -5.01
C ALA A 162 -0.25 -9.73 -6.35
N GLY A 163 0.85 -10.20 -6.96
CA GLY A 163 0.82 -10.94 -8.23
C GLY A 163 0.54 -12.44 -8.09
N SER A 164 0.62 -12.99 -6.88
CA SER A 164 0.36 -14.42 -6.63
C SER A 164 -1.09 -14.65 -6.23
N THR A 165 -1.69 -15.76 -6.65
CA THR A 165 -2.99 -16.20 -6.13
C THR A 165 -2.83 -16.75 -4.71
N PRO A 166 -3.46 -16.16 -3.68
CA PRO A 166 -3.43 -16.67 -2.31
C PRO A 166 -4.02 -18.07 -2.21
N LYS A 167 -3.49 -18.88 -1.28
CA LYS A 167 -3.98 -20.25 -1.05
C LYS A 167 -5.48 -20.29 -0.72
N SER A 168 -5.98 -19.31 0.02
CA SER A 168 -7.40 -19.18 0.38
C SER A 168 -8.28 -18.95 -0.86
N LEU A 169 -7.89 -18.03 -1.75
CA LEU A 169 -8.59 -17.76 -3.00
C LEU A 169 -8.54 -18.95 -3.96
N HIS A 170 -7.38 -19.62 -4.08
CA HIS A 170 -7.28 -20.84 -4.87
C HIS A 170 -8.18 -21.96 -4.32
N CYS A 171 -8.17 -22.17 -3.00
CA CYS A 171 -9.07 -23.12 -2.34
C CYS A 171 -10.54 -22.81 -2.64
N LEU A 172 -10.95 -21.54 -2.54
CA LEU A 172 -12.33 -21.13 -2.79
C LEU A 172 -12.75 -21.49 -4.22
N ALA A 173 -11.95 -21.13 -5.22
CA ALA A 173 -12.23 -21.45 -6.61
C ALA A 173 -12.36 -22.97 -6.83
N MET A 174 -11.47 -23.77 -6.24
CA MET A 174 -11.51 -25.23 -6.34
C MET A 174 -12.75 -25.83 -5.66
N ARG A 175 -13.15 -25.33 -4.49
CA ARG A 175 -14.35 -25.79 -3.78
C ARG A 175 -15.64 -25.47 -4.53
N LEU A 176 -15.71 -24.26 -5.11
CA LEU A 176 -16.84 -23.88 -5.96
C LEU A 176 -16.93 -24.78 -7.20
N LEU A 177 -15.80 -25.09 -7.84
CA LEU A 177 -15.74 -26.00 -8.98
C LEU A 177 -16.14 -27.43 -8.59
N GLU A 178 -15.61 -27.95 -7.48
CA GLU A 178 -15.99 -29.26 -6.91
C GLU A 178 -17.51 -29.32 -6.66
N SER A 179 -18.09 -28.27 -6.08
CA SER A 179 -19.53 -28.17 -5.87
C SER A 179 -20.33 -28.19 -7.16
N ARG A 180 -19.82 -27.60 -8.25
CA ARG A 180 -20.49 -27.68 -9.56
C ARG A 180 -20.49 -29.12 -10.07
N LEU A 181 -19.36 -29.81 -9.98
CA LEU A 181 -19.24 -31.18 -10.45
C LEU A 181 -20.15 -32.13 -9.66
N ALA A 182 -20.28 -31.91 -8.35
CA ALA A 182 -21.16 -32.69 -7.49
C ALA A 182 -22.66 -32.45 -7.75
N ASN A 183 -23.04 -31.25 -8.19
CA ASN A 183 -24.45 -30.88 -8.40
C ASN A 183 -24.64 -30.03 -9.68
N ALA A 184 -24.37 -30.65 -10.83
CA ALA A 184 -24.36 -29.95 -12.12
C ALA A 184 -25.73 -29.35 -12.51
N SER A 185 -26.83 -29.95 -12.05
CA SER A 185 -28.19 -29.50 -12.34
C SER A 185 -28.63 -28.27 -11.54
N ALA A 186 -27.95 -27.94 -10.44
CA ALA A 186 -28.26 -26.78 -9.61
C ALA A 186 -27.60 -25.47 -10.11
N VAL A 187 -26.77 -25.55 -11.15
CA VAL A 187 -26.06 -24.39 -11.70
C VAL A 187 -26.80 -23.85 -12.92
N PRO A 188 -27.06 -22.53 -13.01
CA PRO A 188 -27.71 -21.92 -14.16
C PRO A 188 -26.99 -22.23 -15.48
N ALA A 189 -27.77 -22.24 -16.57
CA ALA A 189 -27.26 -22.41 -17.94
C ALA A 189 -26.25 -21.31 -18.32
N ASP A 190 -25.57 -21.46 -19.45
CA ASP A 190 -24.66 -20.42 -19.94
C ASP A 190 -25.42 -19.12 -20.26
N ASP A 191 -24.92 -17.98 -19.75
CA ASP A 191 -25.41 -16.68 -20.17
C ASP A 191 -25.02 -16.45 -21.64
N PRO A 192 -25.89 -15.82 -22.44
CA PRO A 192 -25.52 -15.44 -23.79
C PRO A 192 -24.36 -14.44 -23.78
N ALA A 193 -23.41 -14.58 -24.71
CA ALA A 193 -22.24 -13.70 -24.85
C ALA A 193 -22.62 -12.23 -25.11
N ALA A 194 -23.66 -12.04 -25.93
CA ALA A 194 -24.27 -10.73 -26.11
C ALA A 194 -25.20 -10.43 -24.92
N PRO A 195 -25.21 -9.19 -24.38
CA PRO A 195 -26.27 -8.81 -23.47
C PRO A 195 -27.62 -9.11 -24.15
N PRO A 196 -28.61 -9.67 -23.42
CA PRO A 196 -29.94 -9.86 -23.94
C PRO A 196 -30.38 -8.62 -24.73
N PRO A 197 -30.97 -8.75 -25.94
CA PRO A 197 -31.33 -7.60 -26.77
C PRO A 197 -32.15 -6.54 -26.01
N GLU A 198 -32.97 -7.00 -25.06
CA GLU A 198 -33.71 -6.20 -24.09
C GLU A 198 -32.82 -5.27 -23.24
N TYR A 199 -31.63 -5.72 -22.81
CA TYR A 199 -30.73 -4.94 -21.96
C TYR A 199 -30.06 -3.81 -22.72
N ALA A 200 -29.67 -4.05 -23.97
CA ALA A 200 -29.06 -3.02 -24.79
C ALA A 200 -30.08 -2.04 -25.39
N ALA A 201 -31.33 -2.46 -25.54
CA ALA A 201 -32.43 -1.62 -26.03
C ALA A 201 -33.04 -0.74 -24.92
N ASP A 202 -32.86 -1.10 -23.64
CA ASP A 202 -33.43 -0.36 -22.52
C ASP A 202 -32.49 0.76 -22.02
N PRO A 203 -32.79 2.04 -22.31
CA PRO A 203 -31.97 3.16 -21.87
C PRO A 203 -32.05 3.41 -20.35
N SER A 204 -32.93 2.71 -19.64
CA SER A 204 -33.10 2.84 -18.20
C SER A 204 -32.06 2.07 -17.39
N LEU A 205 -31.28 1.17 -18.02
CA LEU A 205 -30.31 0.31 -17.34
C LEU A 205 -28.91 0.94 -17.27
N TYR A 206 -28.22 0.66 -16.16
CA TYR A 206 -26.84 1.06 -15.89
C TYR A 206 -25.92 -0.15 -15.99
N HIS A 207 -25.05 -0.14 -17.00
CA HIS A 207 -24.14 -1.23 -17.37
C HIS A 207 -22.72 -1.06 -16.82
N TYR A 208 -22.28 -2.01 -16.01
CA TYR A 208 -20.94 -2.05 -15.42
C TYR A 208 -20.14 -3.18 -16.05
N ALA A 209 -18.89 -2.94 -16.42
CA ALA A 209 -17.96 -3.98 -16.84
C ALA A 209 -16.95 -4.26 -15.72
N VAL A 210 -16.75 -5.54 -15.39
CA VAL A 210 -15.78 -6.00 -14.40
C VAL A 210 -14.98 -7.14 -14.99
N PHE A 211 -13.65 -7.04 -14.97
CA PHE A 211 -12.75 -8.08 -15.50
C PHE A 211 -11.93 -8.66 -14.36
N SER A 212 -12.14 -9.93 -14.03
CA SER A 212 -11.46 -10.58 -12.92
C SER A 212 -11.64 -12.09 -12.91
N ASP A 213 -10.64 -12.80 -12.40
CA ASP A 213 -10.71 -14.21 -12.01
C ASP A 213 -10.96 -14.41 -10.50
N ASN A 214 -11.07 -13.31 -9.74
CA ASN A 214 -11.27 -13.35 -8.30
C ASN A 214 -12.76 -13.25 -7.94
N VAL A 215 -13.39 -14.41 -7.75
CA VAL A 215 -14.82 -14.55 -7.39
C VAL A 215 -15.19 -13.70 -6.17
N LEU A 216 -14.34 -13.69 -5.15
CA LEU A 216 -14.62 -13.00 -3.89
C LEU A 216 -14.49 -11.48 -4.03
N ALA A 217 -13.53 -10.99 -4.82
CA ALA A 217 -13.36 -9.57 -5.07
C ALA A 217 -14.56 -9.01 -5.85
N VAL A 218 -14.96 -9.68 -6.93
CA VAL A 218 -16.13 -9.27 -7.73
C VAL A 218 -17.42 -9.33 -6.92
N SER A 219 -17.61 -10.35 -6.07
CA SER A 219 -18.81 -10.43 -5.24
C SER A 219 -18.94 -9.24 -4.28
N VAL A 220 -17.82 -8.73 -3.75
CA VAL A 220 -17.79 -7.49 -2.96
C VAL A 220 -18.13 -6.26 -3.80
N VAL A 221 -17.60 -6.13 -5.02
CA VAL A 221 -17.96 -5.02 -5.93
C VAL A 221 -19.47 -5.00 -6.17
N VAL A 222 -20.05 -6.14 -6.55
CA VAL A 222 -21.49 -6.26 -6.81
C VAL A 222 -22.31 -6.01 -5.55
N ALA A 223 -21.95 -6.62 -4.41
CA ALA A 223 -22.70 -6.50 -3.17
C ALA A 223 -22.66 -5.08 -2.58
N SER A 224 -21.50 -4.41 -2.66
CA SER A 224 -21.35 -3.02 -2.20
C SER A 224 -22.16 -2.06 -3.08
N ALA A 225 -22.08 -2.22 -4.41
CA ALA A 225 -22.86 -1.42 -5.34
C ALA A 225 -24.37 -1.63 -5.20
N ALA A 226 -24.81 -2.88 -5.06
CA ALA A 226 -26.21 -3.23 -4.87
C ALA A 226 -26.81 -2.59 -3.62
N ARG A 227 -26.06 -2.59 -2.50
CA ARG A 227 -26.50 -1.98 -1.24
C ARG A 227 -26.52 -0.45 -1.29
N ALA A 228 -25.66 0.14 -2.10
CA ALA A 228 -25.54 1.59 -2.24
C ALA A 228 -26.52 2.18 -3.28
N ALA A 229 -27.02 1.38 -4.21
CA ALA A 229 -27.91 1.81 -5.29
C ALA A 229 -29.30 2.21 -4.78
N ALA A 230 -29.84 3.32 -5.31
CA ALA A 230 -31.22 3.71 -5.02
C ALA A 230 -32.25 2.80 -5.72
N GLU A 231 -31.92 2.33 -6.93
CA GLU A 231 -32.77 1.45 -7.74
C GLU A 231 -31.98 0.22 -8.21
N PRO A 232 -31.69 -0.76 -7.33
CA PRO A 232 -30.73 -1.82 -7.64
C PRO A 232 -31.12 -2.67 -8.86
N ALA A 233 -32.41 -2.85 -9.14
CA ALA A 233 -32.92 -3.57 -10.31
C ALA A 233 -32.51 -2.97 -11.67
N ARG A 234 -32.07 -1.70 -11.70
CA ARG A 234 -31.59 -1.00 -12.90
C ARG A 234 -30.10 -1.24 -13.16
N HIS A 235 -29.37 -1.87 -12.24
CA HIS A 235 -27.93 -2.09 -12.37
C HIS A 235 -27.65 -3.48 -12.96
N VAL A 236 -26.82 -3.51 -14.00
CA VAL A 236 -26.41 -4.72 -14.73
C VAL A 236 -24.88 -4.80 -14.74
N PHE A 237 -24.33 -5.85 -14.13
CA PHE A 237 -22.89 -6.11 -14.09
C PHE A 237 -22.53 -7.18 -15.12
N HIS A 238 -21.68 -6.83 -16.07
CA HIS A 238 -21.06 -7.72 -17.03
C HIS A 238 -19.69 -8.14 -16.49
N VAL A 239 -19.62 -9.33 -15.90
CA VAL A 239 -18.38 -9.89 -15.37
C VAL A 239 -17.76 -10.77 -16.46
N VAL A 240 -16.56 -10.41 -16.91
CA VAL A 240 -15.79 -11.25 -17.84
C VAL A 240 -14.61 -11.86 -17.12
N THR A 241 -14.50 -13.19 -17.21
CA THR A 241 -13.49 -13.98 -16.51
C THR A 241 -12.86 -15.01 -17.44
N LYS A 242 -11.82 -15.71 -16.99
CA LYS A 242 -11.23 -16.81 -17.78
C LYS A 242 -12.19 -18.00 -17.80
N PRO A 243 -12.19 -18.80 -18.88
CA PRO A 243 -13.09 -19.96 -18.99
C PRO A 243 -13.04 -20.91 -17.79
N MET A 244 -11.86 -21.12 -17.21
CA MET A 244 -11.67 -22.01 -16.05
C MET A 244 -12.33 -21.50 -14.75
N TYR A 245 -12.54 -20.19 -14.59
CA TYR A 245 -13.15 -19.59 -13.39
C TYR A 245 -14.65 -19.35 -13.54
N LEU A 246 -15.17 -19.28 -14.76
CA LEU A 246 -16.60 -19.06 -15.03
C LEU A 246 -17.51 -20.05 -14.26
N PRO A 247 -17.19 -21.36 -14.17
CA PRO A 247 -17.95 -22.30 -13.34
C PRO A 247 -18.06 -21.89 -11.87
N ALA A 248 -16.98 -21.40 -11.27
CA ALA A 248 -16.93 -20.99 -9.87
C ALA A 248 -17.78 -19.74 -9.62
N PHE A 249 -17.70 -18.76 -10.53
CA PHE A 249 -18.56 -17.57 -10.51
C PHE A 249 -20.05 -17.92 -10.52
N ARG A 250 -20.46 -18.88 -11.36
CA ARG A 250 -21.87 -19.27 -11.43
C ARG A 250 -22.35 -19.95 -10.17
N VAL A 251 -21.55 -20.86 -9.60
CA VAL A 251 -21.91 -21.50 -8.33
C VAL A 251 -22.03 -20.45 -7.23
N TRP A 252 -21.10 -19.49 -7.18
CA TRP A 252 -21.16 -18.41 -6.21
C TRP A 252 -22.45 -17.61 -6.34
N PHE A 253 -22.74 -17.03 -7.51
CA PHE A 253 -23.90 -16.17 -7.69
C PHE A 253 -25.24 -16.93 -7.70
N ALA A 254 -25.25 -18.23 -7.96
CA ALA A 254 -26.46 -19.07 -7.78
C ALA A 254 -26.75 -19.34 -6.29
N ARG A 255 -25.72 -19.60 -5.49
CA ARG A 255 -25.86 -19.84 -4.04
C ARG A 255 -26.07 -18.54 -3.26
N ARG A 256 -25.41 -17.46 -3.69
CA ARG A 256 -25.40 -16.13 -3.08
C ARG A 256 -25.84 -15.10 -4.12
N PRO A 257 -27.15 -15.04 -4.45
CA PRO A 257 -27.65 -14.09 -5.43
C PRO A 257 -27.36 -12.64 -5.00
N PRO A 258 -27.06 -11.73 -5.94
CA PRO A 258 -26.86 -10.33 -5.64
C PRO A 258 -28.07 -9.77 -4.87
N PRO A 259 -27.84 -8.97 -3.82
CA PRO A 259 -28.93 -8.45 -3.04
C PRO A 259 -29.77 -7.46 -3.87
N LEU A 260 -31.05 -7.34 -3.51
CA LEU A 260 -31.95 -6.25 -3.97
C LEU A 260 -32.26 -6.21 -5.49
N GLY A 261 -31.99 -7.29 -6.24
CA GLY A 261 -32.44 -7.44 -7.63
C GLY A 261 -31.45 -6.92 -8.68
N VAL A 262 -30.20 -6.63 -8.32
CA VAL A 262 -29.11 -6.38 -9.27
C VAL A 262 -28.93 -7.57 -10.20
N ARG A 263 -28.69 -7.30 -11.49
CA ARG A 263 -28.44 -8.34 -12.49
C ARG A 263 -26.94 -8.52 -12.71
N VAL A 264 -26.50 -9.76 -12.78
CA VAL A 264 -25.11 -10.12 -13.07
C VAL A 264 -25.11 -11.07 -14.27
N GLN A 265 -24.42 -10.67 -15.33
CA GLN A 265 -24.13 -11.49 -16.50
C GLN A 265 -22.69 -12.00 -16.39
N LEU A 266 -22.52 -13.32 -16.50
CA LEU A 266 -21.23 -14.00 -16.31
C LEU A 266 -20.73 -14.53 -17.65
N LEU A 267 -19.65 -13.93 -18.16
CA LEU A 267 -19.07 -14.23 -19.47
C LEU A 267 -17.65 -14.76 -19.33
N ALA A 268 -17.27 -15.69 -20.21
CA ALA A 268 -15.88 -16.07 -20.40
C ALA A 268 -15.24 -15.28 -21.53
N VAL A 269 -13.91 -15.12 -21.47
CA VAL A 269 -13.15 -14.55 -22.59
C VAL A 269 -13.34 -15.33 -23.89
N SER A 270 -13.53 -16.66 -23.81
CA SER A 270 -13.79 -17.53 -24.95
C SER A 270 -15.10 -17.23 -25.70
N ASP A 271 -16.02 -16.52 -25.05
CA ASP A 271 -17.33 -16.16 -25.60
C ASP A 271 -17.22 -15.05 -26.65
N PHE A 272 -16.03 -14.45 -26.80
CA PHE A 272 -15.72 -13.40 -27.76
C PHE A 272 -14.79 -13.94 -28.86
N PRO A 273 -15.31 -14.35 -30.04
CA PRO A 273 -14.51 -15.00 -31.07
C PRO A 273 -13.31 -14.18 -31.56
N PHE A 274 -13.43 -12.84 -31.55
CA PHE A 274 -12.33 -11.96 -31.92
C PHE A 274 -11.16 -12.03 -30.93
N LEU A 275 -11.36 -12.47 -29.69
CA LEU A 275 -10.28 -12.68 -28.71
C LEU A 275 -9.63 -14.07 -28.81
N ASN A 276 -10.24 -14.99 -29.56
CA ASN A 276 -9.73 -16.37 -29.70
C ASN A 276 -8.69 -16.51 -30.82
N ASN A 277 -8.57 -15.52 -31.70
CA ASN A 277 -7.62 -15.54 -32.81
C ASN A 277 -6.54 -14.48 -32.62
N ALA A 278 -5.29 -14.89 -32.40
CA ALA A 278 -4.15 -14.00 -32.20
C ALA A 278 -3.94 -12.98 -33.32
N SER A 279 -4.31 -13.33 -34.56
CA SER A 279 -4.19 -12.42 -35.72
C SER A 279 -5.14 -11.22 -35.69
N SER A 280 -6.13 -11.20 -34.79
CA SER A 280 -7.07 -10.08 -34.65
C SER A 280 -6.51 -8.93 -33.82
N SER A 281 -5.42 -9.14 -33.08
CA SER A 281 -4.89 -8.17 -32.13
C SER A 281 -3.39 -8.37 -31.88
N PRO A 282 -2.57 -7.32 -32.04
CA PRO A 282 -1.14 -7.40 -31.72
C PRO A 282 -0.89 -7.70 -30.24
N VAL A 283 -1.84 -7.35 -29.38
CA VAL A 283 -1.76 -7.63 -27.94
C VAL A 283 -1.97 -9.12 -27.67
N LEU A 284 -2.89 -9.76 -28.38
CA LEU A 284 -3.15 -11.19 -28.22
C LEU A 284 -2.01 -12.04 -28.76
N ALA A 285 -1.46 -11.66 -29.92
CA ALA A 285 -0.27 -12.31 -30.47
C ALA A 285 0.91 -12.24 -29.49
N ARG A 286 1.17 -11.06 -28.94
CA ARG A 286 2.24 -10.87 -27.96
C ARG A 286 2.02 -11.65 -26.66
N ILE A 287 0.81 -11.62 -26.13
CA ILE A 287 0.44 -12.34 -24.92
C ILE A 287 0.59 -13.87 -25.10
N GLU A 288 0.35 -14.39 -26.31
CA GLU A 288 0.64 -15.79 -26.67
C GLU A 288 2.15 -16.07 -26.73
N GLU A 289 2.92 -15.21 -27.40
CA GLU A 289 4.38 -15.35 -27.56
C GLU A 289 5.12 -15.34 -26.22
N ASP A 290 4.72 -14.44 -25.31
CA ASP A 290 5.32 -14.29 -23.98
C ASP A 290 4.93 -15.45 -23.04
N GLY A 291 4.01 -16.34 -23.44
CA GLY A 291 3.52 -17.45 -22.62
C GLY A 291 2.70 -17.01 -21.38
N GLU A 292 2.37 -15.73 -21.29
CA GLU A 292 1.65 -15.10 -20.18
C GLU A 292 0.15 -14.94 -20.46
N ARG A 293 -0.39 -15.76 -21.37
CA ARG A 293 -1.80 -15.71 -21.81
C ARG A 293 -2.79 -15.64 -20.67
N ASP A 294 -2.55 -16.45 -19.65
CA ASP A 294 -3.44 -16.50 -18.51
C ASP A 294 -3.22 -15.34 -17.53
N VAL A 295 -2.11 -14.61 -17.51
CA VAL A 295 -1.87 -13.57 -16.49
C VAL A 295 -2.28 -12.19 -16.97
N ALA A 296 -1.98 -11.84 -18.23
CA ALA A 296 -2.12 -10.47 -18.73
C ALA A 296 -3.45 -10.18 -19.45
N MET A 297 -4.17 -11.21 -19.94
CA MET A 297 -5.27 -11.01 -20.88
C MET A 297 -6.44 -10.20 -20.29
N LEU A 298 -6.83 -10.47 -19.04
CA LEU A 298 -7.94 -9.76 -18.37
C LEU A 298 -7.66 -8.26 -18.24
N ASP A 299 -6.40 -7.88 -18.04
CA ASP A 299 -6.02 -6.47 -17.92
C ASP A 299 -6.19 -5.71 -19.22
N TYR A 300 -6.02 -6.34 -20.38
CA TYR A 300 -6.17 -5.70 -21.68
C TYR A 300 -7.58 -5.73 -22.24
N LEU A 301 -8.51 -6.52 -21.67
CA LEU A 301 -9.92 -6.56 -22.09
C LEU A 301 -10.58 -5.18 -22.06
N ARG A 302 -10.13 -4.29 -21.18
CA ARG A 302 -10.63 -2.91 -21.08
C ARG A 302 -10.53 -2.12 -22.37
N PHE A 303 -9.63 -2.48 -23.29
CA PHE A 303 -9.51 -1.83 -24.60
C PHE A 303 -10.44 -2.39 -25.67
N TYR A 304 -11.17 -3.47 -25.36
CA TYR A 304 -12.12 -4.12 -26.27
C TYR A 304 -13.57 -3.98 -25.78
N LEU A 305 -13.83 -3.07 -24.84
CA LEU A 305 -15.19 -2.77 -24.36
C LEU A 305 -16.18 -2.52 -25.51
N PRO A 306 -15.83 -1.76 -26.57
CA PRO A 306 -16.74 -1.59 -27.69
C PRO A 306 -17.02 -2.91 -28.42
N GLU A 307 -16.02 -3.73 -28.66
CA GLU A 307 -16.14 -4.99 -29.41
C GLU A 307 -16.91 -6.06 -28.62
N MET A 308 -16.71 -6.12 -27.29
CA MET A 308 -17.46 -7.00 -26.39
C MET A 308 -18.92 -6.58 -26.24
N PHE A 309 -19.17 -5.27 -26.20
CA PHE A 309 -20.51 -4.71 -25.99
C PHE A 309 -20.94 -3.79 -27.14
N PRO A 310 -21.14 -4.35 -28.36
CA PRO A 310 -21.41 -3.56 -29.56
C PRO A 310 -22.69 -2.73 -29.48
N ALA A 311 -23.70 -3.24 -28.78
CA ALA A 311 -25.01 -2.60 -28.65
C ALA A 311 -25.07 -1.52 -27.56
N LEU A 312 -24.10 -1.48 -26.63
CA LEU A 312 -24.09 -0.49 -25.57
C LEU A 312 -23.53 0.85 -26.06
N ARG A 313 -24.18 1.95 -25.64
CA ARG A 313 -23.69 3.31 -25.87
C ARG A 313 -22.69 3.76 -24.81
N ARG A 314 -22.88 3.34 -23.56
CA ARG A 314 -22.07 3.76 -22.41
C ARG A 314 -21.92 2.59 -21.45
N VAL A 315 -20.74 2.52 -20.81
CA VAL A 315 -20.42 1.51 -19.80
C VAL A 315 -19.54 2.14 -18.73
N VAL A 316 -19.70 1.73 -17.48
CA VAL A 316 -18.76 2.06 -16.40
C VAL A 316 -17.86 0.88 -16.13
N LEU A 317 -16.56 1.06 -16.29
CA LEU A 317 -15.56 0.08 -15.91
C LEU A 317 -15.31 0.19 -14.40
N LEU A 318 -15.43 -0.93 -13.70
CA LEU A 318 -15.05 -1.09 -12.29
C LEU A 318 -13.95 -2.14 -12.18
N GLU A 319 -12.89 -1.85 -11.43
CA GLU A 319 -11.89 -2.87 -11.07
C GLU A 319 -12.39 -3.72 -9.89
N ASP A 320 -11.85 -4.93 -9.74
CA ASP A 320 -12.30 -5.89 -8.73
C ASP A 320 -11.90 -5.53 -7.29
N ASP A 321 -10.97 -4.60 -7.14
CA ASP A 321 -10.45 -4.10 -5.87
C ASP A 321 -11.10 -2.78 -5.43
N VAL A 322 -12.33 -2.52 -5.89
CA VAL A 322 -13.12 -1.36 -5.46
C VAL A 322 -14.23 -1.74 -4.47
N VAL A 323 -14.64 -0.77 -3.66
CA VAL A 323 -15.85 -0.85 -2.83
C VAL A 323 -16.70 0.37 -3.11
N VAL A 324 -17.97 0.14 -3.43
CA VAL A 324 -18.94 1.19 -3.73
C VAL A 324 -19.69 1.57 -2.46
N GLN A 325 -19.65 2.85 -2.11
CA GLN A 325 -20.28 3.42 -0.91
C GLN A 325 -21.50 4.28 -1.22
N ARG A 326 -21.67 4.73 -2.47
CA ARG A 326 -22.80 5.57 -2.91
C ARG A 326 -23.34 5.11 -4.26
N ASP A 327 -24.56 5.51 -4.56
CA ASP A 327 -25.20 5.21 -5.84
C ASP A 327 -24.36 5.74 -7.02
N LEU A 328 -24.11 4.85 -7.99
CA LEU A 328 -23.34 5.11 -9.19
C LEU A 328 -24.19 5.61 -10.37
N ALA A 329 -25.52 5.63 -10.26
CA ALA A 329 -26.42 6.09 -11.32
C ALA A 329 -26.04 7.49 -11.84
N GLY A 330 -25.56 8.38 -10.97
CA GLY A 330 -25.10 9.72 -11.36
C GLY A 330 -23.97 9.73 -12.40
N LEU A 331 -23.15 8.67 -12.49
CA LEU A 331 -22.10 8.55 -13.52
C LEU A 331 -22.68 8.46 -14.94
N TRP A 332 -23.90 7.94 -15.11
CA TRP A 332 -24.56 7.88 -16.41
C TRP A 332 -24.98 9.25 -16.93
N HIS A 333 -25.14 10.22 -16.05
CA HIS A 333 -25.59 11.56 -16.39
C HIS A 333 -24.45 12.58 -16.50
N VAL A 334 -23.19 12.12 -16.37
CA VAL A 334 -22.02 12.97 -16.60
C VAL A 334 -22.04 13.49 -18.03
N ASP A 335 -21.98 14.82 -18.15
CA ASP A 335 -21.78 15.50 -19.43
C ASP A 335 -20.32 15.33 -19.89
N MET A 336 -20.17 14.51 -20.92
CA MET A 336 -18.88 14.23 -21.55
C MET A 336 -18.38 15.42 -22.37
N GLY A 337 -19.25 16.35 -22.76
CA GLY A 337 -18.92 17.43 -23.69
C GLY A 337 -18.57 16.93 -25.09
N ALA A 338 -18.10 17.84 -25.95
CA ALA A 338 -17.63 17.49 -27.28
C ALA A 338 -16.21 16.87 -27.22
N GLY A 339 -16.04 15.68 -27.81
CA GLY A 339 -14.74 15.06 -28.03
C GLY A 339 -14.20 14.17 -26.91
N ALA A 340 -14.84 14.10 -25.74
CA ALA A 340 -14.42 13.16 -24.70
C ALA A 340 -14.95 11.74 -24.99
N VAL A 341 -14.07 10.75 -24.84
CA VAL A 341 -14.39 9.33 -24.97
C VAL A 341 -14.54 8.67 -23.60
N ASN A 342 -13.76 9.11 -22.61
CA ASN A 342 -13.84 8.59 -21.25
C ASN A 342 -13.93 9.70 -20.19
N ALA A 343 -14.44 9.35 -19.02
CA ALA A 343 -14.39 10.20 -17.83
C ALA A 343 -13.75 9.45 -16.67
N ALA A 344 -12.84 10.11 -15.96
CA ALA A 344 -12.06 9.52 -14.87
C ALA A 344 -11.59 10.58 -13.87
N VAL A 345 -11.34 10.18 -12.63
CA VAL A 345 -10.74 11.09 -11.63
C VAL A 345 -9.27 11.32 -11.94
N HIS A 346 -8.89 12.59 -11.98
CA HIS A 346 -7.51 13.02 -12.11
C HIS A 346 -6.71 12.71 -10.83
N THR A 347 -5.53 12.12 -11.00
CA THR A 347 -4.68 11.68 -9.88
C THR A 347 -3.49 12.58 -9.61
N CYS A 348 -3.21 13.56 -10.47
CA CYS A 348 -2.06 14.42 -10.29
C CYS A 348 -2.18 15.32 -9.05
N PHE A 349 -1.07 15.50 -8.34
CA PHE A 349 -0.94 16.45 -7.24
C PHE A 349 0.46 17.07 -7.29
N GLY A 350 0.54 18.40 -7.41
CA GLY A 350 1.82 19.08 -7.65
C GLY A 350 2.52 18.54 -8.89
N GLY A 351 3.76 18.06 -8.74
CA GLY A 351 4.53 17.38 -9.80
C GLY A 351 4.30 15.86 -9.93
N PHE A 352 3.51 15.25 -9.06
CA PHE A 352 3.32 13.80 -9.01
C PHE A 352 2.16 13.32 -9.91
N ARG A 353 2.26 12.06 -10.36
CA ARG A 353 1.24 11.37 -11.20
C ARG A 353 0.81 12.19 -12.42
N ARG A 354 1.80 12.74 -13.11
CA ARG A 354 1.66 13.35 -14.44
C ARG A 354 2.21 12.39 -15.50
N TYR A 355 1.93 12.65 -16.76
CA TYR A 355 2.38 11.81 -17.87
C TYR A 355 3.90 11.59 -17.86
N GLY A 356 4.69 12.59 -17.44
CA GLY A 356 6.15 12.47 -17.30
C GLY A 356 6.63 11.37 -16.33
N LYS A 357 5.76 10.86 -15.45
CA LYS A 357 6.06 9.70 -14.60
C LYS A 357 5.88 8.36 -15.32
N TYR A 358 5.00 8.32 -16.32
CA TYR A 358 4.49 7.09 -16.91
C TYR A 358 5.05 6.81 -18.32
N LEU A 359 5.45 7.87 -19.03
CA LEU A 359 5.95 7.79 -20.40
C LEU A 359 7.42 8.22 -20.47
N ASN A 360 8.16 7.64 -21.41
CA ASN A 360 9.54 7.99 -21.69
C ASN A 360 9.62 9.21 -22.62
N PHE A 361 9.75 10.41 -22.04
CA PHE A 361 9.86 11.67 -22.81
C PHE A 361 11.23 11.88 -23.49
N SER A 362 12.18 10.96 -23.32
CA SER A 362 13.41 10.96 -24.14
C SER A 362 13.13 10.48 -25.56
N ASP A 363 12.05 9.71 -25.76
CA ASP A 363 11.63 9.24 -27.07
C ASP A 363 11.00 10.39 -27.89
N PRO A 364 11.41 10.62 -29.16
CA PRO A 364 10.87 11.68 -30.01
C PRO A 364 9.35 11.58 -30.20
N PHE A 365 8.80 10.38 -30.40
CA PHE A 365 7.38 10.17 -30.63
C PHE A 365 6.56 10.63 -29.43
N VAL A 366 7.00 10.28 -28.22
CA VAL A 366 6.33 10.67 -26.98
C VAL A 366 6.39 12.19 -26.78
N ARG A 367 7.56 12.78 -27.00
CA ARG A 367 7.81 14.21 -26.77
C ARG A 367 7.04 15.13 -27.72
N GLU A 368 6.82 14.70 -28.96
CA GLU A 368 6.11 15.49 -29.97
C GLU A 368 4.58 15.44 -29.78
N ARG A 369 4.05 14.35 -29.24
CA ARG A 369 2.60 14.08 -29.22
C ARG A 369 1.94 14.20 -27.84
N PHE A 370 2.71 14.11 -26.76
CA PHE A 370 2.21 14.18 -25.39
C PHE A 370 2.90 15.29 -24.60
N SER A 371 2.24 15.75 -23.53
CA SER A 371 2.82 16.73 -22.60
C SER A 371 3.25 16.04 -21.30
N PRO A 372 4.50 16.21 -20.83
CA PRO A 372 4.92 15.62 -19.55
C PRO A 372 4.19 16.22 -18.36
N ARG A 373 3.60 17.41 -18.55
CA ARG A 373 2.81 18.13 -17.54
C ARG A 373 1.34 17.73 -17.52
N ALA A 374 0.85 16.96 -18.49
CA ALA A 374 -0.53 16.50 -18.49
C ALA A 374 -0.85 15.70 -17.23
N CYS A 375 -2.04 15.90 -16.69
CA CYS A 375 -2.50 15.20 -15.49
C CYS A 375 -2.88 13.76 -15.85
N ALA A 376 -2.35 12.77 -15.14
CA ALA A 376 -2.79 11.39 -15.33
C ALA A 376 -4.08 11.12 -14.56
N TRP A 377 -4.90 10.22 -15.07
CA TRP A 377 -6.00 9.58 -14.37
C TRP A 377 -5.62 8.11 -14.07
N SER A 378 -6.51 7.36 -13.43
CA SER A 378 -6.30 5.93 -13.16
C SER A 378 -7.52 5.12 -13.56
N TYR A 379 -7.29 3.84 -13.81
CA TYR A 379 -8.37 2.86 -13.82
C TYR A 379 -8.91 2.63 -12.41
N GLY A 380 -10.10 2.03 -12.33
CA GLY A 380 -10.82 1.73 -11.09
C GLY A 380 -12.29 2.11 -11.19
N VAL A 381 -12.55 3.35 -11.63
CA VAL A 381 -13.89 3.85 -11.95
C VAL A 381 -13.78 4.75 -13.17
N ASN A 382 -14.24 4.25 -14.32
CA ASN A 382 -14.15 5.00 -15.57
C ASN A 382 -15.45 4.89 -16.35
N VAL A 383 -15.99 6.04 -16.76
CA VAL A 383 -17.14 6.09 -17.67
C VAL A 383 -16.61 6.09 -19.09
N PHE A 384 -17.10 5.21 -19.96
CA PHE A 384 -16.74 5.19 -21.37
C PHE A 384 -17.96 5.41 -22.25
N ASP A 385 -17.89 6.37 -23.18
CA ASP A 385 -18.84 6.51 -24.28
C ASP A 385 -18.36 5.64 -25.44
N LEU A 386 -18.99 4.48 -25.60
CA LEU A 386 -18.61 3.47 -26.59
C LEU A 386 -18.91 3.92 -28.02
N GLN A 387 -19.88 4.81 -28.22
CA GLN A 387 -20.12 5.40 -29.55
C GLN A 387 -18.98 6.36 -29.93
N ALA A 388 -18.57 7.23 -29.01
CA ALA A 388 -17.41 8.10 -29.23
C ALA A 388 -16.13 7.27 -29.43
N TRP A 389 -15.93 6.22 -28.63
CA TRP A 389 -14.79 5.30 -28.77
C TRP A 389 -14.69 4.71 -30.19
N ARG A 390 -15.81 4.22 -30.73
CA ARG A 390 -15.86 3.67 -32.11
C ARG A 390 -15.54 4.71 -33.16
N ARG A 391 -16.15 5.91 -33.07
CA ARG A 391 -15.92 7.00 -34.02
C ARG A 391 -14.46 7.45 -34.02
N GLU A 392 -13.85 7.50 -32.85
CA GLU A 392 -12.46 7.91 -32.65
C GLU A 392 -11.45 6.77 -32.89
N GLN A 393 -11.93 5.55 -33.19
CA GLN A 393 -11.08 4.39 -33.44
C GLN A 393 -10.07 4.12 -32.31
N CYS A 394 -10.48 4.30 -31.06
CA CYS A 394 -9.55 4.22 -29.92
C CYS A 394 -8.94 2.82 -29.75
N THR A 395 -9.64 1.74 -30.10
CA THR A 395 -9.08 0.37 -30.08
C THR A 395 -7.92 0.24 -31.08
N GLN A 396 -8.08 0.78 -32.28
CA GLN A 396 -7.00 0.76 -33.29
C GLN A 396 -5.80 1.62 -32.86
N GLN A 397 -6.04 2.80 -32.26
CA GLN A 397 -4.95 3.62 -31.70
C GLN A 397 -4.18 2.87 -30.62
N PHE A 398 -4.89 2.19 -29.72
CA PHE A 398 -4.30 1.34 -28.70
C PHE A 398 -3.42 0.24 -29.31
N HIS A 399 -3.89 -0.46 -30.35
CA HIS A 399 -3.10 -1.47 -31.08
C HIS A 399 -1.79 -0.89 -31.62
N SER A 400 -1.85 0.26 -32.30
CA SER A 400 -0.64 0.92 -32.82
C SER A 400 0.33 1.31 -31.70
N PHE A 401 -0.16 1.80 -30.55
CA PHE A 401 0.71 2.11 -29.42
C PHE A 401 1.37 0.86 -28.82
N MET A 402 0.64 -0.26 -28.75
CA MET A 402 1.19 -1.52 -28.25
C MET A 402 2.29 -2.08 -29.17
N GLU A 403 2.11 -1.98 -30.49
CA GLU A 403 3.14 -2.33 -31.48
C GLU A 403 4.36 -1.43 -31.35
N MET A 404 4.18 -0.11 -31.26
CA MET A 404 5.32 0.82 -31.08
C MET A 404 6.06 0.61 -29.75
N ASN A 405 5.36 0.13 -28.71
CA ASN A 405 5.97 -0.24 -27.43
C ASN A 405 6.32 -1.73 -27.33
N GLU A 406 6.51 -2.42 -28.46
CA GLU A 406 7.00 -3.79 -28.50
C GLU A 406 8.26 -3.93 -27.65
N ASN A 407 9.20 -2.98 -27.80
CA ASN A 407 10.45 -2.99 -27.06
C ASN A 407 10.37 -2.40 -25.63
N GLY A 408 9.22 -1.89 -25.18
CA GLY A 408 9.09 -1.25 -23.86
C GLY A 408 9.81 0.10 -23.76
N THR A 409 10.09 0.71 -24.90
CA THR A 409 10.85 1.97 -25.01
C THR A 409 10.00 3.18 -24.69
N LEU A 410 8.70 3.14 -24.96
CA LEU A 410 7.76 4.24 -24.74
C LEU A 410 7.26 4.26 -23.29
N TRP A 411 7.04 3.09 -22.67
CA TRP A 411 6.70 2.94 -21.25
C TRP A 411 7.00 1.52 -20.73
N ASP A 412 7.00 1.37 -19.40
CA ASP A 412 7.17 0.09 -18.71
C ASP A 412 6.05 -0.90 -19.05
N ARG A 413 6.40 -2.02 -19.71
CA ARG A 413 5.47 -3.06 -20.18
C ARG A 413 4.63 -3.69 -19.06
N THR A 414 5.08 -3.61 -17.81
CA THR A 414 4.35 -4.16 -16.66
C THR A 414 3.13 -3.31 -16.27
N SER A 415 2.93 -2.14 -16.89
CA SER A 415 1.82 -1.25 -16.60
C SER A 415 0.93 -1.05 -17.82
N VAL A 416 -0.37 -1.29 -17.62
CA VAL A 416 -1.42 -1.05 -18.62
C VAL A 416 -1.89 0.42 -18.62
N LEU A 417 -1.70 1.13 -17.50
CA LEU A 417 -2.13 2.52 -17.36
C LEU A 417 -1.56 3.47 -18.43
N PRO A 418 -0.25 3.45 -18.75
CA PRO A 418 0.31 4.32 -19.78
C PRO A 418 -0.36 4.15 -21.15
N ALA A 419 -0.71 2.92 -21.55
CA ALA A 419 -1.42 2.66 -22.80
C ALA A 419 -2.80 3.35 -22.81
N GLY A 420 -3.51 3.31 -21.68
CA GLY A 420 -4.76 4.06 -21.47
C GLY A 420 -4.58 5.57 -21.58
N LEU A 421 -3.59 6.11 -20.87
CA LEU A 421 -3.25 7.53 -20.90
C LEU A 421 -2.94 8.01 -22.33
N MET A 422 -2.19 7.23 -23.11
CA MET A 422 -1.88 7.57 -24.50
C MET A 422 -3.12 7.48 -25.40
N THR A 423 -3.90 6.41 -25.29
CA THR A 423 -5.11 6.16 -26.10
C THR A 423 -6.17 7.24 -25.92
N PHE A 424 -6.34 7.76 -24.70
CA PHE A 424 -7.35 8.77 -24.37
C PHE A 424 -6.76 10.17 -24.15
N TYR A 425 -5.53 10.42 -24.62
CA TYR A 425 -4.90 11.72 -24.45
C TYR A 425 -5.73 12.82 -25.13
N GLY A 426 -6.09 13.86 -24.36
CA GLY A 426 -6.98 14.93 -24.82
C GLY A 426 -8.46 14.55 -24.95
N LYS A 427 -8.83 13.30 -24.64
CA LYS A 427 -10.18 12.74 -24.77
C LYS A 427 -10.80 12.33 -23.42
N THR A 428 -10.19 12.72 -22.31
CA THR A 428 -10.68 12.39 -20.95
C THR A 428 -11.35 13.58 -20.29
N LYS A 429 -12.61 13.39 -19.88
CA LYS A 429 -13.34 14.30 -19.00
C LYS A 429 -12.92 14.06 -17.53
N PRO A 430 -12.41 15.07 -16.81
CA PRO A 430 -12.13 14.91 -15.39
C PRO A 430 -13.43 14.77 -14.60
N LEU A 431 -13.49 13.75 -13.73
CA LEU A 431 -14.54 13.59 -12.73
C LEU A 431 -14.16 14.29 -11.42
N ASP A 432 -15.19 14.65 -10.65
CA ASP A 432 -14.99 15.12 -9.28
C ASP A 432 -14.28 14.05 -8.43
N LYS A 433 -13.37 14.47 -7.55
CA LYS A 433 -12.59 13.55 -6.70
C LYS A 433 -13.46 12.71 -5.78
N SER A 434 -14.66 13.18 -5.43
CA SER A 434 -15.62 12.42 -4.62
C SER A 434 -16.11 11.16 -5.33
N TRP A 435 -15.95 11.01 -6.65
CA TRP A 435 -16.37 9.79 -7.33
C TRP A 435 -15.46 8.60 -7.05
N HIS A 436 -14.16 8.83 -6.89
CA HIS A 436 -13.16 7.76 -6.84
C HIS A 436 -11.95 8.16 -6.02
N VAL A 437 -11.85 7.61 -4.81
CA VAL A 437 -10.71 7.77 -3.92
C VAL A 437 -9.83 6.52 -3.98
N MET A 438 -8.57 6.75 -4.36
CA MET A 438 -7.57 5.72 -4.59
C MET A 438 -6.49 5.71 -3.52
N GLY A 439 -5.79 4.59 -3.48
CA GLY A 439 -4.53 4.41 -2.78
C GLY A 439 -4.64 3.55 -1.55
N LEU A 440 -5.80 2.94 -1.29
CA LEU A 440 -5.99 2.11 -0.10
C LEU A 440 -5.08 0.87 -0.12
N GLY A 441 -4.51 0.50 -1.28
CA GLY A 441 -3.53 -0.58 -1.42
C GLY A 441 -2.05 -0.17 -1.37
N TYR A 442 -1.71 1.11 -1.15
CA TYR A 442 -0.30 1.55 -0.99
C TYR A 442 -0.06 2.81 -0.14
N ASN A 443 -1.10 3.57 0.19
CA ASN A 443 -1.01 4.82 0.94
C ASN A 443 -1.72 4.70 2.29
N PRO A 444 -0.99 4.57 3.41
CA PRO A 444 -1.58 4.46 4.74
C PRO A 444 -2.06 5.81 5.33
N HIS A 445 -1.98 6.92 4.58
CA HIS A 445 -2.30 8.26 5.08
C HIS A 445 -3.43 8.94 4.29
N ILE A 446 -4.38 8.17 3.76
CA ILE A 446 -5.59 8.74 3.17
C ILE A 446 -6.46 9.32 4.29
N ARG A 447 -6.92 10.56 4.11
CA ARG A 447 -7.76 11.24 5.09
C ARG A 447 -9.08 10.49 5.29
N PRO A 448 -9.55 10.31 6.54
CA PRO A 448 -10.83 9.66 6.80
C PRO A 448 -12.03 10.36 6.15
N GLU A 449 -11.98 11.69 6.01
CA GLU A 449 -13.03 12.49 5.37
C GLU A 449 -13.15 12.14 3.89
N ASP A 450 -12.02 12.05 3.18
CA ASP A 450 -11.98 11.69 1.76
C ASP A 450 -12.58 10.29 1.54
N ILE A 451 -12.27 9.34 2.43
CA ILE A 451 -12.84 7.98 2.38
C ILE A 451 -14.36 8.03 2.57
N ARG A 452 -14.85 8.80 3.56
CA ARG A 452 -16.28 8.89 3.89
C ARG A 452 -17.10 9.58 2.79
N GLU A 453 -16.50 10.55 2.11
CA GLU A 453 -17.15 11.33 1.07
C GLU A 453 -17.12 10.65 -0.30
N ALA A 454 -16.24 9.66 -0.49
CA ALA A 454 -16.08 8.95 -1.74
C ALA A 454 -17.30 8.09 -2.09
N ALA A 455 -17.74 8.15 -3.36
CA ALA A 455 -18.69 7.19 -3.92
C ALA A 455 -18.04 5.81 -4.08
N VAL A 456 -16.76 5.76 -4.45
CA VAL A 456 -15.99 4.52 -4.58
C VAL A 456 -14.62 4.68 -3.94
N VAL A 457 -14.25 3.71 -3.11
CA VAL A 457 -12.88 3.58 -2.57
C VAL A 457 -12.16 2.44 -3.25
N HIS A 458 -10.88 2.64 -3.55
CA HIS A 458 -10.11 1.74 -4.40
C HIS A 458 -8.82 1.29 -3.73
N PHE A 459 -8.69 -0.02 -3.59
CA PHE A 459 -7.52 -0.70 -3.02
C PHE A 459 -6.41 -0.93 -4.05
N ASN A 460 -6.26 -0.01 -5.01
CA ASN A 460 -5.18 -0.09 -5.99
C ASN A 460 -3.81 -0.08 -5.29
N GLY A 461 -2.91 -0.93 -5.79
CA GLY A 461 -1.61 -1.19 -5.20
C GLY A 461 -1.45 -2.66 -4.81
N ASN A 462 -0.41 -2.92 -4.03
CA ASN A 462 -0.01 -4.29 -3.70
C ASN A 462 -0.68 -4.82 -2.42
N MET A 463 -1.23 -3.94 -1.58
CA MET A 463 -1.85 -4.31 -0.31
C MET A 463 -3.36 -4.49 -0.48
N LYS A 464 -3.75 -5.46 -1.32
CA LYS A 464 -5.14 -5.80 -1.62
C LYS A 464 -5.86 -6.32 -0.37
N PRO A 465 -7.18 -6.07 -0.20
CA PRO A 465 -7.89 -6.33 1.06
C PRO A 465 -8.05 -7.83 1.40
N TRP A 466 -7.96 -8.71 0.41
CA TRP A 466 -7.96 -10.17 0.57
C TRP A 466 -6.57 -10.78 0.85
N LEU A 467 -5.54 -9.95 1.02
CA LEU A 467 -4.19 -10.39 1.37
C LEU A 467 -3.88 -10.10 2.84
N ASP A 468 -3.05 -10.93 3.46
CA ASP A 468 -2.59 -10.73 4.84
C ASP A 468 -1.75 -9.45 5.00
N VAL A 469 -1.15 -8.97 3.90
CA VAL A 469 -0.37 -7.72 3.87
C VAL A 469 -1.24 -6.47 3.70
N ALA A 470 -2.57 -6.60 3.68
CA ALA A 470 -3.49 -5.47 3.61
C ALA A 470 -3.28 -4.47 4.77
N PHE A 471 -3.54 -3.19 4.53
CA PHE A 471 -3.60 -2.23 5.62
C PHE A 471 -4.82 -2.50 6.50
N ASN A 472 -4.58 -2.95 7.74
CA ASN A 472 -5.64 -3.26 8.73
C ASN A 472 -6.67 -2.13 8.89
N GLN A 473 -6.21 -0.87 8.85
CA GLN A 473 -7.09 0.30 8.99
C GLN A 473 -8.12 0.45 7.86
N TYR A 474 -7.87 -0.10 6.67
CA TYR A 474 -8.79 -0.04 5.52
C TYR A 474 -9.56 -1.33 5.28
N LYS A 475 -9.09 -2.45 5.85
CA LYS A 475 -9.64 -3.79 5.59
C LYS A 475 -11.15 -3.89 5.85
N HIS A 476 -11.63 -3.21 6.89
CA HIS A 476 -13.06 -3.19 7.27
C HIS A 476 -13.98 -2.65 6.16
N LEU A 477 -13.51 -1.72 5.33
CA LEU A 477 -14.30 -1.17 4.22
C LEU A 477 -14.66 -2.27 3.21
N TRP A 478 -13.80 -3.27 3.03
CA TRP A 478 -14.02 -4.38 2.13
C TRP A 478 -14.70 -5.57 2.83
N THR A 479 -14.26 -5.94 4.04
CA THR A 479 -14.81 -7.11 4.76
C THR A 479 -16.27 -6.94 5.16
N ASN A 480 -16.77 -5.72 5.33
CA ASN A 480 -18.19 -5.44 5.58
C ASN A 480 -19.13 -5.93 4.46
N HIS A 481 -18.60 -6.20 3.27
CA HIS A 481 -19.36 -6.67 2.11
C HIS A 481 -19.09 -8.13 1.76
N VAL A 482 -18.22 -8.81 2.50
CA VAL A 482 -17.95 -10.23 2.31
C VAL A 482 -19.10 -11.05 2.89
N ASP A 483 -19.61 -12.00 2.11
CA ASP A 483 -20.62 -12.95 2.59
C ASP A 483 -19.96 -14.00 3.50
N THR A 484 -19.87 -13.70 4.80
CA THR A 484 -19.27 -14.58 5.82
C THR A 484 -20.07 -15.86 6.08
N GLU A 485 -21.31 -15.95 5.58
CA GLU A 485 -22.11 -17.17 5.68
C GLU A 485 -21.73 -18.19 4.60
N MET A 486 -20.92 -17.80 3.61
CA MET A 486 -20.42 -18.74 2.63
C MET A 486 -19.48 -19.77 3.28
N GLU A 487 -19.96 -21.01 3.41
CA GLU A 487 -19.26 -22.12 4.06
C GLU A 487 -17.81 -22.33 3.57
N PHE A 488 -17.56 -22.10 2.28
CA PHE A 488 -16.23 -22.26 1.69
C PHE A 488 -15.22 -21.22 2.18
N LEU A 489 -15.65 -20.04 2.67
CA LEU A 489 -14.72 -19.05 3.21
C LEU A 489 -14.08 -19.54 4.52
N THR A 490 -14.88 -20.18 5.39
CA THR A 490 -14.40 -20.80 6.62
C THR A 490 -13.49 -21.99 6.30
N LEU A 491 -13.88 -22.86 5.37
CA LEU A 491 -13.07 -24.03 4.98
C LEU A 491 -11.75 -23.66 4.30
N CYS A 492 -11.69 -22.51 3.63
CA CYS A 492 -10.51 -22.03 2.94
C CYS A 492 -9.67 -21.04 3.76
N ASN A 493 -9.92 -20.94 5.07
CA ASN A 493 -9.13 -20.16 6.02
C ASN A 493 -8.94 -18.69 5.60
N PHE A 494 -10.01 -18.04 5.13
CA PHE A 494 -9.94 -16.58 4.98
C PHE A 494 -9.84 -15.95 6.38
N GLY A 495 -8.75 -15.22 6.64
CA GLY A 495 -8.59 -14.41 7.85
C GLY A 495 -9.45 -13.16 7.80
N LEU A 496 -10.77 -13.34 7.75
CA LEU A 496 -11.78 -12.27 7.70
C LEU A 496 -11.91 -11.55 9.05
#